data_AF-A0A7J4L801-F1
#
_entry.id   AF-A0A7J4L801-F1
#
_cell.length_a   1.000
_cell.length_b   1.000
_cell.length_c   1.000
_cell.angle_alpha   90.00
_cell.angle_beta   90.00
_cell.angle_gamma   90.00
#
_symmetry.space_group_name_H-M   'P 1'
#
loop_
_entity.id
_entity.type
_entity.pdbx_description
1 polymer ?
#
loop_
_entity_poly.entity_id
_entity_poly.type
_entity_poly.pdbx_seq_one_letter_code
_entity_poly.pdbx_strand_id
1 'polypeptide(L)'
;MQFKQYTLDPFQEEAISYINQGFSVVVSAATGTGKTLIADYMIDKYLNSSYKIVYTAPIKALSNQKYKDFKKAYGEHAVGLMTGDVVINPRGQVIVMTTEIYRNMLMTKDPFVQDVKYVVFDEIHFINDIERGVVWEESVIFSPEWVRFLCLSATIPNASQFASWISTIKKHEVKVVMYMKRAVPLKHYLFDAISGIATVDELQHLSKYPTMRQKGKKERPPVPDHLELISQIEDQLPCIFFVFSRKECEKKADELAKKKSYLSKEKQSEALAIINSIVPRSLNTLHSVQHIKWLAPRGIAFHHAGLLPALKEAVESLFEKGLVNVLYCTETFAVGVNMPAKSVALASLEKYDGVHFRYLNSKEYFQLAGRAGRRGIDTVGYVYALVENTQDLDKIREFTTADMEPIQSQFRLTINSVVNLINNHHPDEIAVILRSNFDVFVKKQEKENVRIMASFKNRVRQLEKMGYVKNDTLTEKGKFITHVYDNELLIGELCATPLRISFSDNELLIVLAGIVYESRRSDYFSIKATKNSYTRIISILSKNAYLQKNVNKLAIKRMIRFVSVWITGGTFEELLESSNLLEGDVIRFFRRLIDVLRQIRNGTADQDFAERISKLITLIDRNEVRVDF
;
A
#
# COMPACT_ATOMS: atom_id res chain seq x y z
N MET A 1 -16.62 -7.85 -29.60
CA MET A 1 -16.20 -9.14 -29.01
C MET A 1 -16.96 -9.37 -27.71
N GLN A 2 -17.58 -10.54 -27.54
CA GLN A 2 -18.17 -10.94 -26.26
C GLN A 2 -17.13 -11.71 -25.44
N PHE A 3 -17.01 -11.40 -24.15
CA PHE A 3 -16.18 -12.17 -23.23
C PHE A 3 -16.92 -12.32 -21.90
N LYS A 4 -17.15 -13.57 -21.48
CA LYS A 4 -18.08 -13.92 -20.40
C LYS A 4 -19.45 -13.29 -20.68
N GLN A 5 -19.96 -12.47 -19.77
CA GLN A 5 -21.24 -11.77 -19.86
C GLN A 5 -21.12 -10.31 -20.30
N TYR A 6 -19.95 -9.91 -20.81
CA TYR A 6 -19.65 -8.52 -21.15
C TYR A 6 -19.35 -8.34 -22.64
N THR A 7 -19.85 -7.23 -23.18
CA THR A 7 -19.39 -6.70 -24.47
C THR A 7 -18.15 -5.85 -24.20
N LEU A 8 -17.05 -6.18 -24.86
CA LEU A 8 -15.78 -5.47 -24.66
C LEU A 8 -15.79 -4.10 -25.34
N ASP A 9 -15.17 -3.12 -24.67
CA ASP A 9 -14.92 -1.80 -25.24
C ASP A 9 -13.77 -1.90 -26.29
N PRO A 10 -13.73 -1.05 -27.34
CA PRO A 10 -12.75 -1.17 -28.42
C PRO A 10 -11.29 -1.22 -27.98
N PHE A 11 -10.92 -0.47 -26.94
CA PHE A 11 -9.56 -0.48 -26.40
C PHE A 11 -9.20 -1.82 -25.73
N GLN A 12 -10.19 -2.52 -25.16
CA GLN A 12 -9.99 -3.84 -24.58
C GLN A 12 -9.76 -4.88 -25.67
N GLU A 13 -10.52 -4.80 -26.77
CA GLU A 13 -10.34 -5.67 -27.94
C GLU A 13 -8.97 -5.48 -28.59
N GLU A 14 -8.52 -4.23 -28.73
CA GLU A 14 -7.19 -3.90 -29.24
C GLU A 14 -6.09 -4.50 -28.35
N ALA A 15 -6.17 -4.29 -27.03
CA ALA A 15 -5.20 -4.85 -26.08
C ALA A 15 -5.17 -6.39 -26.14
N ILE A 16 -6.34 -7.03 -26.21
CA ILE A 16 -6.46 -8.49 -26.33
C ILE A 16 -5.88 -9.00 -27.65
N SER A 17 -6.07 -8.28 -28.75
CA SER A 17 -5.48 -8.61 -30.05
C SER A 17 -3.95 -8.64 -29.96
N TYR A 18 -3.33 -7.65 -29.31
CA TYR A 18 -1.87 -7.64 -29.09
C TYR A 18 -1.40 -8.78 -28.17
N ILE A 19 -2.14 -9.08 -27.10
CA ILE A 19 -1.85 -10.24 -26.23
C ILE A 19 -1.95 -11.55 -27.03
N ASN A 20 -2.89 -11.65 -27.96
CA ASN A 20 -3.04 -12.82 -28.83
C ASN A 20 -1.87 -13.01 -29.78
N GLN A 21 -1.24 -11.93 -30.21
CA GLN A 21 -0.02 -11.92 -31.00
C GLN A 21 1.25 -12.15 -30.16
N GLY A 22 1.14 -12.25 -28.83
CA GLY A 22 2.26 -12.53 -27.93
C GLY A 22 3.08 -11.29 -27.53
N PHE A 23 2.53 -10.08 -27.73
CA PHE A 23 3.17 -8.84 -27.33
C PHE A 23 3.00 -8.54 -25.83
N SER A 24 3.91 -7.73 -25.30
CA SER A 24 3.63 -6.97 -24.09
C SER A 24 2.74 -5.77 -24.41
N VAL A 25 1.91 -5.36 -23.47
CA VAL A 25 0.96 -4.27 -23.66
C VAL A 25 0.97 -3.33 -22.45
N VAL A 26 1.09 -2.03 -22.72
CA VAL A 26 0.86 -0.95 -21.75
C VAL A 26 -0.51 -0.35 -22.04
N VAL A 27 -1.44 -0.53 -21.11
CA VAL A 27 -2.80 0.00 -21.18
C VAL A 27 -2.91 1.20 -20.25
N SER A 28 -3.02 2.40 -20.83
CA SER A 28 -3.31 3.62 -20.10
C SER A 28 -4.76 4.01 -20.34
N ALA A 29 -5.62 3.75 -19.35
CA ALA A 29 -7.05 4.06 -19.47
C ALA A 29 -7.61 4.66 -18.19
N ALA A 30 -8.58 5.58 -18.33
CA ALA A 30 -9.20 6.25 -17.18
C ALA A 30 -9.76 5.26 -16.14
N THR A 31 -9.86 5.67 -14.87
CA THR A 31 -10.45 4.82 -13.82
C THR A 31 -11.92 4.51 -14.13
N GLY A 32 -12.40 3.33 -13.72
CA GLY A 32 -13.78 2.88 -13.97
C GLY A 32 -14.08 2.36 -15.39
N THR A 33 -13.09 2.27 -16.27
CA THR A 33 -13.26 1.79 -17.67
C THR A 33 -13.22 0.26 -17.82
N GLY A 34 -12.98 -0.49 -16.74
CA GLY A 34 -13.00 -1.96 -16.78
C GLY A 34 -11.71 -2.61 -17.28
N LYS A 35 -10.54 -1.96 -17.09
CA LYS A 35 -9.22 -2.49 -17.48
C LYS A 35 -8.95 -3.94 -17.06
N THR A 36 -9.48 -4.35 -15.89
CA THR A 36 -9.31 -5.71 -15.36
C THR A 36 -9.82 -6.80 -16.30
N LEU A 37 -10.81 -6.53 -17.17
CA LEU A 37 -11.30 -7.52 -18.13
C LEU A 37 -10.22 -8.01 -19.11
N ILE A 38 -9.20 -7.19 -19.39
CA ILE A 38 -8.05 -7.57 -20.22
C ILE A 38 -7.20 -8.62 -19.49
N ALA A 39 -6.99 -8.44 -18.19
CA ALA A 39 -6.28 -9.41 -17.36
C ALA A 39 -7.09 -10.71 -17.18
N ASP A 40 -8.41 -10.61 -17.01
CA ASP A 40 -9.30 -11.77 -16.95
C ASP A 40 -9.23 -12.62 -18.23
N TYR A 41 -9.25 -11.97 -19.40
CA TYR A 41 -9.10 -12.67 -20.68
C TYR A 41 -7.75 -13.38 -20.77
N MET A 42 -6.67 -12.71 -20.37
CA MET A 42 -5.33 -13.29 -20.39
C MET A 42 -5.22 -14.50 -19.46
N ILE A 43 -5.80 -14.41 -18.26
CA ILE A 43 -5.84 -15.52 -17.30
C ILE A 43 -6.60 -16.71 -17.90
N ASP A 44 -7.81 -16.48 -18.43
CA ASP A 44 -8.66 -17.51 -19.02
C ASP A 44 -7.95 -18.27 -20.15
N LYS A 45 -7.24 -17.54 -21.01
CA LYS A 45 -6.45 -18.10 -22.12
C LYS A 45 -5.36 -19.07 -21.66
N TYR A 46 -4.69 -18.80 -20.54
CA TYR A 46 -3.55 -19.60 -20.07
C TYR A 46 -3.89 -20.54 -18.90
N LEU A 47 -5.15 -20.58 -18.46
CA LEU A 47 -5.58 -21.32 -17.27
C LEU A 47 -5.27 -22.83 -17.33
N ASN A 48 -5.38 -23.43 -18.52
CA ASN A 48 -5.11 -24.86 -18.75
C ASN A 48 -3.77 -25.13 -19.46
N SER A 49 -2.89 -24.13 -19.49
CA SER A 49 -1.56 -24.27 -20.12
C SER A 49 -0.50 -24.74 -19.11
N SER A 50 0.68 -25.12 -19.58
CA SER A 50 1.84 -25.37 -18.70
C SER A 50 2.42 -24.09 -18.10
N TYR A 51 2.01 -22.91 -18.57
CA TYR A 51 2.56 -21.63 -18.17
C TYR A 51 1.81 -21.01 -16.99
N LYS A 52 2.55 -20.36 -16.10
CA LYS A 52 2.01 -19.60 -14.97
C LYS A 52 1.75 -18.14 -15.34
N ILE A 53 0.75 -17.57 -14.68
CA ILE A 53 0.42 -16.14 -14.76
C ILE A 53 0.63 -15.52 -13.38
N VAL A 54 1.36 -14.41 -13.34
CA VAL A 54 1.51 -13.61 -12.12
C VAL A 54 0.65 -12.36 -12.25
N TYR A 55 -0.18 -12.10 -11.24
CA TYR A 55 -0.88 -10.83 -11.09
C TYR A 55 -0.27 -10.05 -9.94
N THR A 56 0.39 -8.94 -10.23
CA THR A 56 0.95 -8.06 -9.21
C THR A 56 0.03 -6.87 -8.96
N ALA A 57 -0.09 -6.50 -7.69
CA ALA A 57 -0.78 -5.30 -7.25
C ALA A 57 0.09 -4.48 -6.29
N PRO A 58 -0.02 -3.13 -6.28
CA PRO A 58 0.79 -2.25 -5.45
C PRO A 58 0.59 -2.43 -3.96
N ILE A 59 -0.55 -2.96 -3.50
CA ILE A 59 -0.84 -3.06 -2.07
C ILE A 59 -1.54 -4.36 -1.74
N LYS A 60 -1.29 -4.86 -0.51
CA LYS A 60 -1.87 -6.11 -0.01
C LYS A 60 -3.40 -6.12 -0.08
N ALA A 61 -4.06 -5.00 0.21
CA ALA A 61 -5.52 -4.92 0.15
C ALA A 61 -6.05 -5.23 -1.26
N LEU A 62 -5.40 -4.67 -2.29
CA LEU A 62 -5.77 -4.93 -3.68
C LEU A 62 -5.42 -6.36 -4.10
N SER A 63 -4.27 -6.89 -3.68
CA SER A 63 -3.93 -8.31 -3.89
C SER A 63 -5.01 -9.24 -3.29
N ASN A 64 -5.46 -8.97 -2.07
CA ASN A 64 -6.48 -9.76 -1.40
C ASN A 64 -7.83 -9.67 -2.12
N GLN A 65 -8.23 -8.46 -2.56
CA GLN A 65 -9.45 -8.27 -3.35
C GLN A 65 -9.39 -9.07 -4.65
N LYS A 66 -8.29 -8.94 -5.41
CA LYS A 66 -8.11 -9.67 -6.68
C LYS A 66 -8.06 -11.17 -6.48
N TYR A 67 -7.46 -11.64 -5.39
CA TYR A 67 -7.52 -13.06 -5.02
C TYR A 67 -8.96 -13.53 -4.78
N LYS A 68 -9.78 -12.78 -4.03
CA LYS A 68 -11.20 -13.12 -3.82
C LYS A 68 -11.96 -13.15 -5.15
N ASP A 69 -11.76 -12.14 -6.00
CA ASP A 69 -12.40 -12.04 -7.33
C ASP A 69 -12.02 -13.22 -8.23
N PHE A 70 -10.72 -13.53 -8.33
CA PHE A 70 -10.21 -14.63 -9.15
C PHE A 70 -10.54 -16.00 -8.57
N LYS A 71 -10.51 -16.18 -7.26
CA LYS A 71 -10.97 -17.42 -6.60
C LYS A 71 -12.43 -17.69 -6.92
N LYS A 72 -13.28 -16.67 -6.91
CA LYS A 72 -14.69 -16.78 -7.31
C LYS A 72 -14.86 -17.11 -8.80
N ALA A 73 -14.01 -16.54 -9.66
CA ALA A 73 -14.12 -16.70 -11.12
C ALA A 73 -13.51 -18.02 -11.65
N TYR A 74 -12.39 -18.47 -11.09
CA TYR A 74 -11.56 -19.57 -11.63
C TYR A 74 -11.42 -20.75 -10.66
N GLY A 75 -11.92 -20.62 -9.43
CA GLY A 75 -11.87 -21.66 -8.40
C GLY A 75 -10.60 -21.61 -7.53
N GLU A 76 -10.70 -22.20 -6.34
CA GLU A 76 -9.64 -22.18 -5.32
C GLU A 76 -8.37 -22.95 -5.71
N HIS A 77 -8.51 -24.02 -6.50
CA HIS A 77 -7.38 -24.83 -6.93
C HIS A 77 -6.50 -24.12 -7.97
N ALA A 78 -7.08 -23.22 -8.75
CA ALA A 78 -6.38 -22.54 -9.84
C ALA A 78 -5.67 -21.25 -9.38
N VAL A 79 -6.08 -20.66 -8.27
CA VAL A 79 -5.61 -19.32 -7.86
C VAL A 79 -4.86 -19.40 -6.52
N GLY A 80 -3.69 -18.77 -6.47
CA GLY A 80 -2.91 -18.57 -5.26
C GLY A 80 -2.79 -17.10 -4.85
N LEU A 81 -2.42 -16.89 -3.59
CA LEU A 81 -2.10 -15.58 -3.02
C LEU A 81 -0.74 -15.65 -2.34
N MET A 82 0.17 -14.72 -2.67
CA MET A 82 1.45 -14.57 -2.00
C MET A 82 1.67 -13.10 -1.59
N THR A 83 1.60 -12.83 -0.29
CA THR A 83 2.01 -11.57 0.33
C THR A 83 3.15 -11.86 1.32
N GLY A 84 3.80 -10.84 1.87
CA GLY A 84 4.90 -11.05 2.85
C GLY A 84 4.48 -11.84 4.10
N ASP A 85 3.20 -11.80 4.46
CA ASP A 85 2.64 -12.42 5.65
C ASP A 85 1.76 -13.64 5.38
N VAL A 86 1.26 -13.84 4.15
CA VAL A 86 0.28 -14.88 3.82
C VAL A 86 0.66 -15.57 2.52
N VAL A 87 0.64 -16.91 2.53
CA VAL A 87 0.87 -17.74 1.35
C VAL A 87 -0.24 -18.77 1.26
N ILE A 88 -1.04 -18.70 0.20
CA ILE A 88 -2.16 -19.60 -0.07
C ILE A 88 -1.98 -20.17 -1.47
N ASN A 89 -2.10 -21.50 -1.61
CA ASN A 89 -1.98 -22.21 -2.88
C ASN A 89 -0.83 -21.69 -3.79
N PRO A 90 0.45 -21.76 -3.34
CA PRO A 90 1.58 -21.23 -4.11
C PRO A 90 1.83 -21.96 -5.44
N ARG A 91 1.13 -23.09 -5.67
CA ARG A 91 1.19 -23.87 -6.91
C ARG A 91 0.03 -23.56 -7.88
N GLY A 92 -0.81 -22.59 -7.53
CA GLY A 92 -1.89 -22.10 -8.39
C GLY A 92 -1.39 -21.75 -9.80
N GLN A 93 -2.28 -21.80 -10.76
CA GLN A 93 -2.00 -21.38 -12.13
C GLN A 93 -1.82 -19.87 -12.23
N VAL A 94 -2.64 -19.15 -11.49
CA VAL A 94 -2.59 -17.70 -11.34
C VAL A 94 -2.17 -17.39 -9.93
N ILE A 95 -1.05 -16.71 -9.76
CA ILE A 95 -0.61 -16.26 -8.43
C ILE A 95 -0.81 -14.76 -8.34
N VAL A 96 -1.70 -14.34 -7.43
CA VAL A 96 -1.86 -12.94 -7.05
C VAL A 96 -0.83 -12.62 -5.98
N MET A 97 -0.05 -11.56 -6.16
CA MET A 97 0.97 -11.16 -5.20
C MET A 97 1.18 -9.65 -5.15
N THR A 98 1.92 -9.16 -4.17
CA THR A 98 2.42 -7.77 -4.24
C THR A 98 3.64 -7.70 -5.17
N THR A 99 3.91 -6.52 -5.73
CA THR A 99 5.07 -6.32 -6.60
C THR A 99 6.38 -6.68 -5.90
N GLU A 100 6.49 -6.43 -4.59
CA GLU A 100 7.66 -6.80 -3.78
C GLU A 100 7.91 -8.30 -3.76
N ILE A 101 6.87 -9.12 -3.62
CA ILE A 101 7.03 -10.58 -3.61
C ILE A 101 7.54 -11.06 -4.96
N TYR A 102 7.00 -10.54 -6.06
CA TYR A 102 7.50 -10.85 -7.39
C TYR A 102 8.97 -10.45 -7.57
N ARG A 103 9.33 -9.21 -7.21
CA ARG A 103 10.71 -8.71 -7.22
C ARG A 103 11.64 -9.59 -6.39
N ASN A 104 11.21 -10.02 -5.22
CA ASN A 104 12.00 -10.86 -4.33
C ASN A 104 12.27 -12.24 -4.95
N MET A 105 11.25 -12.86 -5.55
CA MET A 105 11.40 -14.13 -6.28
C MET A 105 12.39 -14.01 -7.44
N LEU A 106 12.39 -12.89 -8.16
CA LEU A 106 13.37 -12.62 -9.22
C LEU A 106 14.80 -12.53 -8.66
N MET A 107 14.98 -11.79 -7.55
CA MET A 107 16.29 -11.63 -6.93
C MET A 107 16.85 -12.92 -6.33
N THR A 108 16.00 -13.79 -5.79
CA THR A 108 16.42 -15.08 -5.23
C THR A 108 16.46 -16.20 -6.27
N LYS A 109 16.23 -15.89 -7.56
CA LYS A 109 16.12 -16.86 -8.67
C LYS A 109 15.15 -18.01 -8.35
N ASP A 110 13.98 -17.67 -7.81
CA ASP A 110 12.96 -18.66 -7.47
C ASP A 110 12.58 -19.50 -8.71
N PRO A 111 12.61 -20.84 -8.63
CA PRO A 111 12.28 -21.71 -9.76
C PRO A 111 10.91 -21.44 -10.37
N PHE A 112 9.94 -20.94 -9.59
CA PHE A 112 8.61 -20.59 -10.07
C PHE A 112 8.64 -19.61 -11.25
N VAL A 113 9.61 -18.69 -11.29
CA VAL A 113 9.72 -17.68 -12.34
C VAL A 113 9.96 -18.30 -13.72
N GLN A 114 10.57 -19.49 -13.79
CA GLN A 114 10.89 -20.15 -15.06
C GLN A 114 9.64 -20.46 -15.89
N ASP A 115 8.53 -20.79 -15.22
CA ASP A 115 7.28 -21.16 -15.87
C ASP A 115 6.36 -19.95 -16.15
N VAL A 116 6.76 -18.74 -15.75
CA VAL A 116 5.93 -17.53 -15.92
C VAL A 116 5.95 -17.07 -17.37
N LYS A 117 4.76 -16.98 -17.98
CA LYS A 117 4.60 -16.45 -19.34
C LYS A 117 4.26 -14.97 -19.36
N TYR A 118 3.34 -14.55 -18.48
CA TYR A 118 2.90 -13.17 -18.36
C TYR A 118 2.90 -12.71 -16.91
N VAL A 119 3.25 -11.44 -16.73
CA VAL A 119 3.08 -10.69 -15.49
C VAL A 119 2.15 -9.52 -15.74
N VAL A 120 1.06 -9.45 -14.96
CA VAL A 120 0.20 -8.26 -14.89
C VAL A 120 0.79 -7.30 -13.86
N PHE A 121 1.09 -6.08 -14.28
CA PHE A 121 1.39 -4.97 -13.39
C PHE A 121 0.15 -4.10 -13.27
N ASP A 122 -0.66 -4.33 -12.24
CA ASP A 122 -1.82 -3.50 -11.96
C ASP A 122 -1.40 -2.17 -11.32
N GLU A 123 -2.10 -1.09 -11.68
CA GLU A 123 -1.80 0.27 -11.27
C GLU A 123 -0.31 0.67 -11.40
N ILE A 124 0.30 0.42 -12.56
CA ILE A 124 1.75 0.65 -12.80
C ILE A 124 2.20 2.09 -12.53
N HIS A 125 1.27 3.05 -12.51
CA HIS A 125 1.57 4.43 -12.10
C HIS A 125 2.10 4.53 -10.66
N PHE A 126 1.93 3.52 -9.80
CA PHE A 126 2.59 3.44 -8.49
C PHE A 126 4.12 3.44 -8.55
N ILE A 127 4.72 3.28 -9.73
CA ILE A 127 6.15 3.48 -9.96
C ILE A 127 6.65 4.87 -9.52
N ASN A 128 5.78 5.89 -9.47
CA ASN A 128 6.14 7.23 -8.99
C ASN A 128 6.26 7.31 -7.45
N ASP A 129 5.87 6.27 -6.72
CA ASP A 129 5.95 6.25 -5.26
C ASP A 129 7.42 6.34 -4.82
N ILE A 130 7.73 7.36 -4.02
CA ILE A 130 9.11 7.67 -3.61
C ILE A 130 9.71 6.54 -2.75
N GLU A 131 8.90 5.78 -2.03
CA GLU A 131 9.37 4.73 -1.14
C GLU A 131 9.43 3.37 -1.84
N ARG A 132 8.45 3.06 -2.67
CA ARG A 132 8.22 1.71 -3.21
C ARG A 132 8.40 1.62 -4.73
N GLY A 133 8.42 2.73 -5.44
CA GLY A 133 8.48 2.79 -6.91
C GLY A 133 9.64 2.02 -7.53
N VAL A 134 10.79 1.97 -6.83
CA VAL A 134 11.97 1.17 -7.22
C VAL A 134 11.65 -0.30 -7.49
N VAL A 135 10.69 -0.87 -6.76
CA VAL A 135 10.32 -2.28 -6.85
C VAL A 135 9.78 -2.63 -8.23
N TRP A 136 9.02 -1.74 -8.86
CA TRP A 136 8.48 -1.96 -10.20
C TRP A 136 9.58 -1.95 -11.26
N GLU A 137 10.49 -0.98 -11.19
CA GLU A 137 11.62 -0.92 -12.11
C GLU A 137 12.48 -2.19 -11.99
N GLU A 138 12.79 -2.61 -10.77
CA GLU A 138 13.54 -3.84 -10.51
C GLU A 138 12.77 -5.07 -11.00
N SER A 139 11.46 -5.18 -10.75
CA SER A 139 10.65 -6.29 -11.26
C SER A 139 10.72 -6.39 -12.78
N VAL A 140 10.61 -5.27 -13.49
CA VAL A 140 10.78 -5.28 -14.94
C VAL A 140 12.21 -5.69 -15.27
N ILE A 141 13.24 -4.99 -14.78
CA ILE A 141 14.64 -5.22 -15.13
C ILE A 141 15.10 -6.66 -14.87
N PHE A 142 14.73 -7.28 -13.75
CA PHE A 142 15.15 -8.63 -13.40
C PHE A 142 14.28 -9.74 -14.00
N SER A 143 13.10 -9.43 -14.56
CA SER A 143 12.29 -10.42 -15.26
C SER A 143 13.06 -11.08 -16.42
N PRO A 144 12.95 -12.40 -16.64
CA PRO A 144 13.56 -13.03 -17.80
C PRO A 144 13.07 -12.48 -19.15
N GLU A 145 13.88 -12.59 -20.21
CA GLU A 145 13.57 -12.04 -21.55
C GLU A 145 12.32 -12.68 -22.20
N TRP A 146 11.93 -13.90 -21.81
CA TRP A 146 10.73 -14.58 -22.33
C TRP A 146 9.42 -14.11 -21.69
N VAL A 147 9.49 -13.46 -20.52
CA VAL A 147 8.30 -12.97 -19.82
C VAL A 147 7.69 -11.82 -20.62
N ARG A 148 6.36 -11.80 -20.69
CA ARG A 148 5.59 -10.71 -21.30
C ARG A 148 4.84 -9.93 -20.23
N PHE A 149 4.54 -8.66 -20.51
CA PHE A 149 3.96 -7.75 -19.53
C PHE A 149 2.61 -7.23 -19.98
N LEU A 150 1.64 -7.25 -19.07
CA LEU A 150 0.41 -6.48 -19.17
C LEU A 150 0.44 -5.39 -18.11
N CYS A 151 0.82 -4.18 -18.48
CA CYS A 151 0.84 -3.04 -17.57
C CYS A 151 -0.52 -2.31 -17.64
N LEU A 152 -1.25 -2.30 -16.53
CA LEU A 152 -2.53 -1.62 -16.43
C LEU A 152 -2.36 -0.35 -15.59
N SER A 153 -2.91 0.76 -16.05
CA SER A 153 -2.87 2.01 -15.28
C SER A 153 -4.06 2.90 -15.55
N ALA A 154 -4.34 3.79 -14.58
CA ALA A 154 -4.85 5.12 -14.86
C ALA A 154 -4.04 5.87 -15.95
N THR A 155 -4.48 7.07 -16.29
CA THR A 155 -3.88 7.91 -17.34
C THR A 155 -2.40 8.18 -17.08
N ILE A 156 -1.54 7.90 -18.08
CA ILE A 156 -0.09 8.12 -18.05
C ILE A 156 0.28 8.85 -19.34
N PRO A 157 0.67 10.14 -19.28
CA PRO A 157 1.02 10.92 -20.46
C PRO A 157 2.20 10.35 -21.26
N ASN A 158 3.19 9.75 -20.60
CA ASN A 158 4.40 9.21 -21.23
C ASN A 158 4.38 7.67 -21.39
N ALA A 159 3.21 7.06 -21.56
CA ALA A 159 3.06 5.61 -21.73
C ALA A 159 3.92 5.04 -22.87
N SER A 160 4.05 5.75 -23.98
CA SER A 160 4.90 5.36 -25.12
C SER A 160 6.39 5.34 -24.78
N GLN A 161 6.85 6.29 -23.98
CA GLN A 161 8.23 6.32 -23.51
C GLN A 161 8.52 5.15 -22.56
N PHE A 162 7.57 4.85 -21.67
CA PHE A 162 7.65 3.71 -20.76
C PHE A 162 7.66 2.38 -21.53
N ALA A 163 6.79 2.19 -22.52
CA ALA A 163 6.80 1.01 -23.39
C ALA A 163 8.11 0.86 -24.17
N SER A 164 8.66 1.96 -24.68
CA SER A 164 9.94 1.97 -25.40
C SER A 164 11.11 1.55 -24.51
N TRP A 165 11.10 1.96 -23.24
CA TRP A 165 12.08 1.53 -22.25
C TRP A 165 12.04 0.02 -22.03
N ILE A 166 10.85 -0.54 -21.76
CA ILE A 166 10.67 -1.99 -21.60
C ILE A 166 11.15 -2.71 -22.85
N SER A 167 10.74 -2.24 -24.04
CA SER A 167 11.11 -2.85 -25.31
C SER A 167 12.63 -2.89 -25.52
N THR A 168 13.32 -1.82 -25.12
CA THR A 168 14.77 -1.71 -25.22
C THR A 168 15.48 -2.71 -24.30
N ILE A 169 15.10 -2.76 -23.02
CA ILE A 169 15.82 -3.59 -22.03
C ILE A 169 15.45 -5.07 -22.13
N LYS A 170 14.28 -5.39 -22.70
CA LYS A 170 13.80 -6.78 -22.85
C LYS A 170 13.86 -7.34 -24.25
N LYS A 171 14.25 -6.52 -25.24
CA LYS A 171 14.45 -6.93 -26.63
C LYS A 171 13.23 -7.61 -27.26
N HIS A 172 12.04 -7.12 -26.93
CA HIS A 172 10.77 -7.56 -27.51
C HIS A 172 9.82 -6.37 -27.65
N GLU A 173 8.84 -6.49 -28.54
CA GLU A 173 7.94 -5.39 -28.84
C GLU A 173 6.90 -5.18 -27.71
N VAL A 174 6.64 -3.91 -27.40
CA VAL A 174 5.67 -3.48 -26.39
C VAL A 174 4.68 -2.52 -27.06
N LYS A 175 3.40 -2.89 -27.09
CA LYS A 175 2.33 -2.09 -27.68
C LYS A 175 1.71 -1.18 -26.61
N VAL A 176 1.16 -0.05 -27.05
CA VAL A 176 0.52 0.94 -26.17
C VAL A 176 -0.93 1.10 -26.59
N VAL A 177 -1.84 1.01 -25.63
CA VAL A 177 -3.27 1.25 -25.82
C VAL A 177 -3.68 2.39 -24.89
N MET A 178 -4.25 3.46 -25.46
CA MET A 178 -4.68 4.64 -24.71
C MET A 178 -6.20 4.82 -24.79
N TYR A 179 -6.85 5.04 -23.64
CA TYR A 179 -8.28 5.29 -23.58
C TYR A 179 -8.63 6.29 -22.46
N MET A 180 -8.72 7.57 -22.83
CA MET A 180 -8.87 8.67 -21.87
C MET A 180 -10.34 8.96 -21.47
N LYS A 181 -11.32 8.36 -22.15
CA LYS A 181 -12.74 8.63 -21.90
C LYS A 181 -13.23 7.83 -20.67
N ARG A 182 -13.70 8.53 -19.64
CA ARG A 182 -14.36 7.89 -18.49
C ARG A 182 -15.72 7.31 -18.89
N ALA A 183 -16.09 6.19 -18.26
CA ALA A 183 -17.43 5.61 -18.41
C ALA A 183 -18.50 6.53 -17.79
N VAL A 184 -18.18 7.16 -16.67
CA VAL A 184 -19.04 8.16 -16.01
C VAL A 184 -18.23 9.46 -15.88
N PRO A 185 -18.68 10.57 -16.50
CA PRO A 185 -18.01 11.87 -16.39
C PRO A 185 -18.10 12.41 -14.96
N LEU A 186 -17.09 13.19 -14.57
CA LEU A 186 -17.03 13.83 -13.25
C LEU A 186 -17.45 15.30 -13.34
N LYS A 187 -18.17 15.79 -12.33
CA LYS A 187 -18.37 17.21 -12.08
C LYS A 187 -17.66 17.58 -10.78
N HIS A 188 -16.83 18.60 -10.85
CA HIS A 188 -15.96 19.04 -9.76
C HIS A 188 -16.51 20.33 -9.16
N TYR A 189 -16.69 20.33 -7.85
CA TYR A 189 -17.18 21.45 -7.06
C TYR A 189 -16.30 21.66 -5.83
N LEU A 190 -16.22 22.91 -5.42
CA LEU A 190 -15.67 23.35 -4.16
C LEU A 190 -16.82 23.73 -3.23
N PHE A 191 -16.58 23.66 -1.93
CA PHE A 191 -17.50 24.12 -0.90
C PHE A 191 -16.77 25.03 0.07
N ASP A 192 -17.19 26.29 0.11
CA ASP A 192 -16.76 27.27 1.12
C ASP A 192 -17.95 27.71 1.99
N ALA A 193 -17.67 28.17 3.21
CA ALA A 193 -18.71 28.48 4.19
C ALA A 193 -19.58 29.71 3.84
N ILE A 194 -19.18 30.53 2.86
CA ILE A 194 -19.89 31.74 2.44
C ILE A 194 -20.71 31.47 1.18
N SER A 195 -20.09 30.90 0.14
CA SER A 195 -20.73 30.72 -1.17
C SER A 195 -21.46 29.38 -1.31
N GLY A 196 -21.19 28.41 -0.43
CA GLY A 196 -21.72 27.05 -0.55
C GLY A 196 -21.03 26.29 -1.69
N ILE A 197 -21.80 25.46 -2.41
CA ILE A 197 -21.29 24.65 -3.53
C ILE A 197 -21.09 25.53 -4.77
N ALA A 198 -19.86 25.63 -5.25
CA ALA A 198 -19.50 26.40 -6.44
C ALA A 198 -18.37 25.71 -7.22
N THR A 199 -18.23 26.03 -8.50
CA THR A 199 -17.08 25.63 -9.32
C THR A 199 -15.86 26.50 -9.01
N VAL A 200 -14.67 26.04 -9.42
CA VAL A 200 -13.43 26.82 -9.27
C VAL A 200 -13.55 28.17 -9.99
N ASP A 201 -14.12 28.18 -11.21
CA ASP A 201 -14.31 29.39 -11.99
C ASP A 201 -15.30 30.37 -11.32
N GLU A 202 -16.43 29.87 -10.80
CA GLU A 202 -17.40 30.70 -10.07
C GLU A 202 -16.77 31.37 -8.84
N LEU A 203 -15.95 30.65 -8.08
CA LEU A 203 -15.23 31.20 -6.92
C LEU A 203 -14.13 32.19 -7.31
N GLN A 204 -13.48 32.02 -8.47
CA GLN A 204 -12.50 32.99 -8.97
C GLN A 204 -13.15 34.33 -9.33
N HIS A 205 -14.38 34.30 -9.85
CA HIS A 205 -15.15 35.50 -10.21
C HIS A 205 -15.76 36.22 -8.99
N LEU A 206 -15.95 35.51 -7.88
CA LEU A 206 -16.32 36.07 -6.60
C LEU A 206 -15.10 36.78 -6.00
N SER A 207 -14.87 38.02 -6.45
CA SER A 207 -13.81 38.93 -6.01
C SER A 207 -13.37 38.71 -4.56
N LYS A 208 -12.06 38.46 -4.35
CA LYS A 208 -11.38 38.31 -3.04
C LYS A 208 -12.23 38.90 -1.91
N TYR A 209 -12.97 38.04 -1.20
CA TYR A 209 -13.94 38.47 -0.20
C TYR A 209 -13.31 39.49 0.75
N PRO A 210 -13.98 40.64 1.01
CA PRO A 210 -13.41 41.69 1.84
C PRO A 210 -13.06 41.10 3.20
N THR A 211 -11.82 41.29 3.65
CA THR A 211 -11.46 41.03 5.06
C THR A 211 -12.45 41.79 5.92
N MET A 212 -13.37 41.09 6.59
CA MET A 212 -14.32 41.71 7.51
C MET A 212 -13.55 42.35 8.66
N ARG A 213 -13.26 43.65 8.55
CA ARG A 213 -12.78 44.48 9.65
C ARG A 213 -13.99 45.21 10.24
N GLN A 214 -14.68 44.57 11.18
CA GLN A 214 -15.53 45.30 12.12
C GLN A 214 -14.75 45.58 13.42
N LYS A 215 -14.74 46.87 13.81
CA LYS A 215 -14.36 47.42 15.13
C LYS A 215 -13.49 46.51 16.01
N GLY A 216 -12.19 46.44 15.71
CA GLY A 216 -11.16 46.02 16.68
C GLY A 216 -11.06 44.54 17.04
N LYS A 217 -11.92 43.66 16.52
CA LYS A 217 -11.78 42.19 16.65
C LYS A 217 -11.57 41.56 15.28
N LYS A 218 -10.46 40.83 15.09
CA LYS A 218 -10.31 39.92 13.94
C LYS A 218 -11.31 38.78 14.13
N GLU A 219 -12.46 38.83 13.49
CA GLU A 219 -13.28 37.62 13.32
C GLU A 219 -12.54 36.67 12.39
N ARG A 220 -12.45 35.40 12.79
CA ARG A 220 -11.93 34.36 11.91
C ARG A 220 -12.98 34.13 10.82
N PRO A 221 -12.58 34.03 9.54
CA PRO A 221 -13.53 33.69 8.49
C PRO A 221 -14.24 32.37 8.84
N PRO A 222 -15.51 32.22 8.45
CA PRO A 222 -16.25 30.99 8.68
C PRO A 222 -15.53 29.83 7.98
N VAL A 223 -15.42 28.70 8.67
CA VAL A 223 -14.72 27.51 8.19
C VAL A 223 -15.75 26.56 7.60
N PRO A 224 -15.52 25.97 6.41
CA PRO A 224 -16.47 25.03 5.80
C PRO A 224 -16.73 23.82 6.72
N ASP A 225 -18.00 23.52 6.98
CA ASP A 225 -18.42 22.35 7.78
C ASP A 225 -18.85 21.20 6.87
N HIS A 226 -18.38 19.99 7.21
CA HIS A 226 -18.76 18.78 6.49
C HIS A 226 -20.25 18.47 6.63
N LEU A 227 -20.87 18.84 7.76
CA LEU A 227 -22.29 18.57 7.99
C LEU A 227 -23.19 19.40 7.07
N GLU A 228 -22.78 20.63 6.76
CA GLU A 228 -23.47 21.51 5.82
C GLU A 228 -23.32 21.02 4.38
N LEU A 229 -22.13 20.57 4.00
CA LEU A 229 -21.94 19.95 2.68
C LEU A 229 -22.83 18.70 2.56
N ILE A 230 -22.78 17.78 3.53
CA ILE A 230 -23.55 16.53 3.49
C ILE A 230 -25.06 16.80 3.40
N SER A 231 -25.58 17.80 4.11
CA SER A 231 -27.01 18.13 4.05
C SER A 231 -27.43 18.71 2.69
N GLN A 232 -26.53 19.38 1.97
CA GLN A 232 -26.81 19.91 0.63
C GLN A 232 -26.73 18.85 -0.48
N ILE A 233 -26.02 17.74 -0.27
CA ILE A 233 -25.80 16.69 -1.28
C ILE A 233 -26.56 15.39 -0.98
N GLU A 234 -27.63 15.43 -0.18
CA GLU A 234 -28.36 14.23 0.25
C GLU A 234 -28.94 13.41 -0.92
N ASP A 235 -29.35 14.08 -1.99
CA ASP A 235 -29.83 13.45 -3.22
C ASP A 235 -28.71 12.77 -4.02
N GLN A 236 -27.45 12.99 -3.65
CA GLN A 236 -26.25 12.48 -4.31
C GLN A 236 -25.50 11.43 -3.47
N LEU A 237 -26.12 10.91 -2.41
CA LEU A 237 -25.59 9.78 -1.64
C LEU A 237 -25.70 8.46 -2.44
N PRO A 238 -24.84 7.45 -2.18
CA PRO A 238 -23.82 7.42 -1.14
C PRO A 238 -22.61 8.31 -1.45
N CYS A 239 -22.01 8.87 -0.40
CA CYS A 239 -20.82 9.72 -0.45
C CYS A 239 -19.63 9.04 0.25
N ILE A 240 -18.48 8.99 -0.43
CA ILE A 240 -17.20 8.68 0.21
C ILE A 240 -16.53 10.00 0.59
N PHE A 241 -16.36 10.25 1.88
CA PHE A 241 -15.79 11.46 2.43
C PHE A 241 -14.33 11.22 2.87
N PHE A 242 -13.37 11.68 2.07
CA PHE A 242 -11.95 11.52 2.35
C PHE A 242 -11.46 12.52 3.40
N VAL A 243 -10.81 12.00 4.44
CA VAL A 243 -10.22 12.76 5.54
C VAL A 243 -8.80 12.25 5.79
N PHE A 244 -7.79 13.14 5.77
CA PHE A 244 -6.38 12.75 5.90
C PHE A 244 -5.91 12.47 7.34
N SER A 245 -6.84 12.27 8.27
CA SER A 245 -6.56 11.94 9.67
C SER A 245 -7.53 10.88 10.17
N ARG A 246 -7.00 9.82 10.80
CA ARG A 246 -7.79 8.72 11.36
C ARG A 246 -8.76 9.23 12.44
N LYS A 247 -8.22 10.04 13.36
CA LYS A 247 -9.00 10.65 14.44
C LYS A 247 -10.13 11.54 13.92
N GLU A 248 -9.87 12.32 12.86
CA GLU A 248 -10.90 13.17 12.27
C GLU A 248 -11.94 12.37 11.46
N CYS A 249 -11.58 11.20 10.90
CA CYS A 249 -12.58 10.30 10.29
C CYS A 249 -13.63 9.88 11.33
N GLU A 250 -13.17 9.37 12.48
CA GLU A 250 -14.03 8.93 13.58
C GLU A 250 -14.89 10.08 14.11
N LYS A 251 -14.25 11.22 14.40
CA LYS A 251 -14.93 12.41 14.92
C LYS A 251 -16.03 12.93 13.99
N LYS A 252 -15.76 13.04 12.68
CA LYS A 252 -16.75 13.53 11.71
C LYS A 252 -17.91 12.55 11.54
N ALA A 253 -17.63 11.24 11.58
CA ALA A 253 -18.68 10.22 11.61
C ALA A 253 -19.60 10.39 12.83
N ASP A 254 -19.02 10.65 14.02
CA ASP A 254 -19.80 10.88 15.24
C ASP A 254 -20.66 12.13 15.18
N GLU A 255 -20.11 13.22 14.65
CA GLU A 255 -20.83 14.48 14.47
C GLU A 255 -22.06 14.29 13.57
N LEU A 256 -21.92 13.55 12.47
CA LEU A 256 -23.03 13.26 11.57
C LEU A 256 -24.06 12.31 12.22
N ALA A 257 -23.58 11.24 12.88
CA ALA A 257 -24.42 10.22 13.51
C ALA A 257 -25.27 10.74 14.68
N LYS A 258 -24.83 11.84 15.33
CA LYS A 258 -25.62 12.56 16.33
C LYS A 258 -26.77 13.36 15.71
N LYS A 259 -26.63 13.81 14.46
CA LYS A 259 -27.63 14.64 13.76
C LYS A 259 -28.63 13.83 12.94
N LYS A 260 -28.18 12.74 12.30
CA LYS A 260 -29.01 12.02 11.31
C LYS A 260 -28.79 10.51 11.30
N SER A 261 -29.86 9.79 10.97
CA SER A 261 -29.87 8.37 10.60
C SER A 261 -30.47 8.23 9.21
N TYR A 262 -29.84 7.46 8.33
CA TYR A 262 -30.24 7.27 6.93
C TYR A 262 -30.96 5.93 6.67
N LEU A 263 -30.87 4.96 7.58
CA LEU A 263 -31.44 3.62 7.37
C LEU A 263 -32.82 3.47 8.04
N SER A 264 -33.69 2.68 7.40
CA SER A 264 -34.93 2.18 8.01
C SER A 264 -34.62 1.19 9.14
N LYS A 265 -35.63 0.84 9.95
CA LYS A 265 -35.47 -0.11 11.06
C LYS A 265 -35.05 -1.50 10.57
N GLU A 266 -35.54 -1.94 9.41
CA GLU A 266 -35.18 -3.23 8.81
C GLU A 266 -33.70 -3.24 8.40
N LYS A 267 -33.26 -2.20 7.70
CA LYS A 267 -31.86 -2.04 7.27
C LYS A 267 -30.90 -1.86 8.44
N GLN A 268 -31.35 -1.24 9.54
CA GLN A 268 -30.60 -1.16 10.80
C GLN A 268 -30.28 -2.55 11.35
N SER A 269 -31.27 -3.44 11.42
CA SER A 269 -31.08 -4.81 11.87
C SER A 269 -30.19 -5.62 10.92
N GLU A 270 -30.34 -5.43 9.61
CA GLU A 270 -29.47 -6.06 8.60
C GLU A 270 -28.00 -5.64 8.76
N ALA A 271 -27.73 -4.34 8.96
CA ALA A 271 -26.39 -3.83 9.16
C ALA A 271 -25.70 -4.46 10.39
N LEU A 272 -26.43 -4.57 11.51
CA LEU A 272 -25.92 -5.23 12.72
C LEU A 272 -25.68 -6.74 12.51
N ALA A 273 -26.56 -7.41 11.76
CA ALA A 273 -26.41 -8.83 11.45
C ALA A 273 -25.13 -9.09 10.63
N ILE A 274 -24.83 -8.24 9.65
CA ILE A 274 -23.59 -8.33 8.85
C ILE A 274 -22.36 -8.16 9.75
N ILE A 275 -22.32 -7.14 10.61
CA ILE A 275 -21.19 -6.94 11.53
C ILE A 275 -21.01 -8.16 12.43
N ASN A 276 -22.09 -8.68 13.02
CA ASN A 276 -22.03 -9.84 13.91
C ASN A 276 -21.66 -11.15 13.19
N SER A 277 -21.84 -11.23 11.87
CA SER A 277 -21.44 -12.39 11.06
C SER A 277 -19.96 -12.40 10.70
N ILE A 278 -19.34 -11.22 10.59
CA ILE A 278 -17.93 -11.06 10.18
C ILE A 278 -17.02 -10.90 11.41
N VAL A 279 -17.44 -10.11 12.40
CA VAL A 279 -16.64 -9.81 13.59
C VAL A 279 -16.89 -10.87 14.66
N PRO A 280 -15.86 -11.61 15.10
CA PRO A 280 -16.00 -12.62 16.16
C PRO A 280 -16.54 -12.03 17.46
N ARG A 281 -17.36 -12.81 18.18
CA ARG A 281 -17.96 -12.37 19.44
C ARG A 281 -16.94 -12.01 20.52
N SER A 282 -15.76 -12.62 20.50
CA SER A 282 -14.65 -12.30 21.42
C SER A 282 -14.19 -10.86 21.33
N LEU A 283 -14.30 -10.24 20.14
CA LEU A 283 -13.86 -8.86 19.89
C LEU A 283 -14.94 -7.82 20.18
N ASN A 284 -16.15 -8.24 20.61
CA ASN A 284 -17.27 -7.32 20.80
C ASN A 284 -16.99 -6.26 21.86
N THR A 285 -16.12 -6.52 22.83
CA THR A 285 -15.79 -5.56 23.91
C THR A 285 -14.90 -4.43 23.42
N LEU A 286 -14.24 -4.57 22.26
CA LEU A 286 -13.32 -3.56 21.74
C LEU A 286 -14.06 -2.28 21.36
N HIS A 287 -13.43 -1.14 21.68
CA HIS A 287 -14.00 0.18 21.44
C HIS A 287 -14.36 0.39 19.97
N SER A 288 -13.46 0.06 19.04
CA SER A 288 -13.70 0.18 17.60
C SER A 288 -14.90 -0.65 17.12
N VAL A 289 -15.13 -1.84 17.69
CA VAL A 289 -16.27 -2.70 17.34
C VAL A 289 -17.58 -2.08 17.83
N GLN A 290 -17.62 -1.61 19.08
CA GLN A 290 -18.79 -0.94 19.63
C GLN A 290 -19.11 0.36 18.88
N HIS A 291 -18.07 1.10 18.49
CA HIS A 291 -18.19 2.34 17.74
C HIS A 291 -18.82 2.12 16.36
N ILE A 292 -18.32 1.14 15.59
CA ILE A 292 -18.92 0.79 14.29
C ILE A 292 -20.34 0.23 14.46
N LYS A 293 -20.62 -0.56 15.51
CA LYS A 293 -21.98 -1.02 15.81
C LYS A 293 -22.95 0.10 16.16
N TRP A 294 -22.46 1.21 16.70
CA TRP A 294 -23.27 2.40 16.93
C TRP A 294 -23.48 3.21 15.64
N LEU A 295 -22.46 3.33 14.79
CA LEU A 295 -22.53 4.11 13.55
C LEU A 295 -23.32 3.41 12.43
N ALA A 296 -23.02 2.14 12.14
CA ALA A 296 -23.53 1.43 10.98
C ALA A 296 -25.07 1.39 10.86
N PRO A 297 -25.84 1.20 11.94
CA PRO A 297 -27.31 1.28 11.87
C PRO A 297 -27.81 2.65 11.39
N ARG A 298 -27.02 3.72 11.53
CA ARG A 298 -27.38 5.05 11.05
C ARG A 298 -27.06 5.26 9.57
N GLY A 299 -26.51 4.26 8.89
CA GLY A 299 -26.04 4.40 7.50
C GLY A 299 -24.75 5.20 7.40
N ILE A 300 -23.97 5.25 8.48
CA ILE A 300 -22.73 6.01 8.60
C ILE A 300 -21.65 5.03 9.04
N ALA A 301 -20.45 5.15 8.49
CA ALA A 301 -19.30 4.37 8.93
C ALA A 301 -18.01 5.17 8.73
N PHE A 302 -16.91 4.66 9.29
CA PHE A 302 -15.58 5.14 8.95
C PHE A 302 -14.65 4.00 8.56
N HIS A 303 -13.62 4.30 7.76
CA HIS A 303 -12.62 3.34 7.31
C HIS A 303 -11.21 3.94 7.31
N HIS A 304 -10.31 3.32 8.06
CA HIS A 304 -8.90 3.68 8.02
C HIS A 304 -7.98 2.53 8.42
N ALA A 305 -6.70 2.68 8.13
CA ALA A 305 -5.63 1.72 8.41
C ALA A 305 -5.55 1.21 9.86
N GLY A 306 -6.02 1.99 10.85
CA GLY A 306 -6.02 1.62 12.28
C GLY A 306 -7.12 0.61 12.69
N LEU A 307 -8.11 0.35 11.84
CA LEU A 307 -9.17 -0.62 12.14
C LEU A 307 -8.65 -2.06 12.05
N LEU A 308 -9.26 -2.94 12.85
CA LEU A 308 -9.12 -4.39 12.72
C LEU A 308 -9.42 -4.85 11.29
N PRO A 309 -8.72 -5.88 10.77
CA PRO A 309 -9.04 -6.49 9.47
C PRO A 309 -10.51 -6.86 9.32
N ALA A 310 -11.10 -7.55 10.30
CA ALA A 310 -12.51 -7.94 10.29
C ALA A 310 -13.48 -6.74 10.28
N LEU A 311 -13.14 -5.63 10.94
CA LEU A 311 -13.96 -4.42 10.90
C LEU A 311 -13.90 -3.71 9.55
N LYS A 312 -12.72 -3.68 8.91
CA LYS A 312 -12.60 -3.15 7.54
C LYS A 312 -13.46 -3.95 6.58
N GLU A 313 -13.39 -5.28 6.66
CA GLU A 313 -14.24 -6.17 5.86
C GLU A 313 -15.73 -5.97 6.14
N ALA A 314 -16.12 -5.78 7.41
CA ALA A 314 -17.50 -5.48 7.75
C ALA A 314 -17.98 -4.15 7.15
N VAL A 315 -17.19 -3.07 7.26
CA VAL A 315 -17.52 -1.75 6.69
C VAL A 315 -17.58 -1.81 5.16
N GLU A 316 -16.63 -2.49 4.54
CA GLU A 316 -16.59 -2.76 3.09
C GLU A 316 -17.86 -3.51 2.64
N SER A 317 -18.25 -4.59 3.33
CA SER A 317 -19.47 -5.34 3.03
C SER A 317 -20.74 -4.51 3.19
N LEU A 318 -20.82 -3.68 4.23
CA LEU A 318 -21.94 -2.77 4.45
C LEU A 318 -22.05 -1.73 3.32
N PHE A 319 -20.92 -1.21 2.84
CA PHE A 319 -20.88 -0.24 1.75
C PHE A 319 -21.32 -0.88 0.42
N GLU A 320 -20.81 -2.07 0.09
CA GLU A 320 -21.22 -2.83 -1.11
C GLU A 320 -22.71 -3.14 -1.14
N LYS A 321 -23.30 -3.45 0.02
CA LYS A 321 -24.74 -3.72 0.15
C LYS A 321 -25.61 -2.45 0.18
N GLY A 322 -25.02 -1.26 0.07
CA GLY A 322 -25.75 0.01 0.11
C GLY A 322 -26.37 0.30 1.47
N LEU A 323 -25.76 -0.19 2.55
CA LEU A 323 -26.15 0.07 3.94
C LEU A 323 -25.33 1.21 4.56
N VAL A 324 -24.41 1.82 3.80
CA VAL A 324 -23.67 3.02 4.22
C VAL A 324 -23.93 4.14 3.21
N ASN A 325 -24.56 5.21 3.68
CA ASN A 325 -24.85 6.41 2.92
C ASN A 325 -23.68 7.40 2.95
N VAL A 326 -22.98 7.50 4.09
CA VAL A 326 -21.78 8.36 4.22
C VAL A 326 -20.66 7.57 4.85
N LEU A 327 -19.57 7.40 4.11
CA LEU A 327 -18.35 6.71 4.56
C LEU A 327 -17.21 7.71 4.74
N TYR A 328 -16.79 7.97 5.98
CA TYR A 328 -15.61 8.78 6.26
C TYR A 328 -14.34 7.92 6.20
N CYS A 329 -13.40 8.21 5.32
CA CYS A 329 -12.24 7.33 5.18
C CYS A 329 -10.93 8.06 4.88
N THR A 330 -9.81 7.40 5.19
CA THR A 330 -8.49 7.86 4.76
C THR A 330 -8.21 7.44 3.31
N GLU A 331 -7.24 8.08 2.66
CA GLU A 331 -6.79 7.82 1.28
C GLU A 331 -6.57 6.32 0.97
N THR A 332 -6.16 5.52 1.97
CA THR A 332 -5.95 4.07 1.80
C THR A 332 -7.18 3.32 1.27
N PHE A 333 -8.39 3.80 1.53
CA PHE A 333 -9.62 3.21 1.01
C PHE A 333 -9.71 3.35 -0.52
N ALA A 334 -9.31 4.51 -1.06
CA ALA A 334 -9.31 4.78 -2.49
C ALA A 334 -8.30 3.93 -3.27
N VAL A 335 -7.27 3.41 -2.61
CA VAL A 335 -6.28 2.53 -3.26
C VAL A 335 -6.69 1.06 -3.15
N GLY A 336 -7.27 0.67 -2.01
CA GLY A 336 -7.43 -0.74 -1.62
C GLY A 336 -8.64 -1.45 -2.15
N VAL A 337 -9.67 -0.73 -2.62
CA VAL A 337 -10.98 -1.34 -2.85
C VAL A 337 -11.69 -0.73 -4.05
N ASN A 338 -12.19 -1.58 -4.95
CA ASN A 338 -13.03 -1.16 -6.08
C ASN A 338 -14.50 -0.85 -5.69
N MET A 339 -14.72 0.19 -4.89
CA MET A 339 -16.06 0.62 -4.44
C MET A 339 -16.39 2.03 -4.95
N PRO A 340 -17.08 2.17 -6.11
CA PRO A 340 -17.54 3.47 -6.58
C PRO A 340 -18.76 3.96 -5.79
N ALA A 341 -18.85 5.27 -5.63
CA ALA A 341 -19.95 5.97 -4.97
C ALA A 341 -20.61 6.96 -5.92
N LYS A 342 -21.81 7.45 -5.59
CA LYS A 342 -22.46 8.48 -6.42
C LYS A 342 -21.70 9.81 -6.32
N SER A 343 -21.22 10.12 -5.11
CA SER A 343 -20.40 11.30 -4.83
C SER A 343 -19.14 10.97 -4.02
N VAL A 344 -18.14 11.83 -4.16
CA VAL A 344 -16.92 11.86 -3.36
C VAL A 344 -16.79 13.26 -2.77
N ALA A 345 -16.39 13.37 -1.52
CA ALA A 345 -16.07 14.63 -0.86
C ALA A 345 -14.66 14.57 -0.25
N LEU A 346 -13.91 15.67 -0.29
CA LEU A 346 -12.60 15.81 0.33
C LEU A 346 -12.68 16.84 1.46
N ALA A 347 -12.22 16.45 2.65
CA ALA A 347 -12.17 17.34 3.82
C ALA A 347 -11.13 18.47 3.68
N SER A 348 -10.16 18.29 2.80
CA SER A 348 -9.08 19.22 2.53
C SER A 348 -8.48 18.89 1.16
N LEU A 349 -7.87 19.88 0.50
CA LEU A 349 -7.01 19.70 -0.67
C LEU A 349 -5.52 19.70 -0.33
N GLU A 350 -5.19 19.74 0.96
CA GLU A 350 -3.84 19.70 1.49
C GLU A 350 -3.66 18.50 2.42
N LYS A 351 -2.47 17.90 2.38
CA LYS A 351 -2.07 16.82 3.29
C LYS A 351 -0.67 17.03 3.85
N TYR A 352 -0.41 16.40 5.00
CA TYR A 352 0.91 16.39 5.62
C TYR A 352 1.78 15.31 4.99
N ASP A 353 2.94 15.70 4.47
CA ASP A 353 3.87 14.78 3.79
C ASP A 353 4.93 14.16 4.72
N GLY A 354 4.83 14.42 6.03
CA GLY A 354 5.86 14.04 7.00
C GLY A 354 6.69 15.22 7.50
N VAL A 355 6.75 16.32 6.73
CA VAL A 355 7.54 17.52 7.03
C VAL A 355 6.64 18.76 7.12
N HIS A 356 5.77 18.97 6.13
CA HIS A 356 4.91 20.15 6.02
C HIS A 356 3.58 19.78 5.35
N PHE A 357 2.62 20.70 5.42
CA PHE A 357 1.39 20.59 4.64
C PHE A 357 1.65 21.07 3.21
N ARG A 358 1.22 20.27 2.23
CA ARG A 358 1.26 20.58 0.81
C ARG A 358 -0.08 20.28 0.14
N TYR A 359 -0.34 20.91 -0.99
CA TYR A 359 -1.45 20.51 -1.87
C TYR A 359 -1.29 19.07 -2.36
N LEU A 360 -2.42 18.40 -2.63
CA LEU A 360 -2.45 17.18 -3.40
C LEU A 360 -1.89 17.42 -4.80
N ASN A 361 -1.25 16.40 -5.37
CA ASN A 361 -0.94 16.43 -6.80
C ASN A 361 -2.14 15.93 -7.63
N SER A 362 -2.06 16.06 -8.96
CA SER A 362 -3.20 15.71 -9.84
C SER A 362 -3.59 14.24 -9.67
N LYS A 363 -2.60 13.37 -9.52
CA LYS A 363 -2.79 11.93 -9.45
C LYS A 363 -3.47 11.48 -8.16
N GLU A 364 -3.01 12.01 -7.02
CA GLU A 364 -3.64 11.82 -5.72
C GLU A 364 -5.10 12.31 -5.76
N TYR A 365 -5.33 13.49 -6.33
CA TYR A 365 -6.68 14.03 -6.49
C TYR A 365 -7.57 13.12 -7.35
N PHE A 366 -7.13 12.73 -8.55
CA PHE A 366 -7.92 11.89 -9.46
C PHE A 366 -8.06 10.44 -9.00
N GLN A 367 -7.17 9.95 -8.14
CA GLN A 367 -7.32 8.66 -7.46
C GLN A 367 -8.50 8.69 -6.47
N LEU A 368 -8.65 9.78 -5.72
CA LEU A 368 -9.77 9.99 -4.80
C LEU A 368 -11.07 10.30 -5.56
N ALA A 369 -11.05 11.35 -6.38
CA ALA A 369 -12.17 11.83 -7.19
C ALA A 369 -12.69 10.76 -8.16
N GLY A 370 -11.79 9.90 -8.65
CA GLY A 370 -12.11 8.82 -9.58
C GLY A 370 -13.06 7.76 -9.02
N ARG A 371 -13.31 7.74 -7.70
CA ARG A 371 -14.30 6.88 -7.02
C ARG A 371 -15.74 7.38 -7.17
N ALA A 372 -15.94 8.61 -7.66
CA ALA A 372 -17.28 9.12 -7.96
C ALA A 372 -17.80 8.57 -9.30
N GLY A 373 -19.10 8.27 -9.33
CA GLY A 373 -19.84 7.74 -10.46
C GLY A 373 -19.78 6.21 -10.56
N ARG A 374 -20.94 5.56 -10.39
CA ARG A 374 -21.08 4.10 -10.54
C ARG A 374 -21.48 3.76 -11.99
N ARG A 375 -20.61 3.05 -12.70
CA ARG A 375 -20.85 2.61 -14.08
C ARG A 375 -22.16 1.82 -14.17
N GLY A 376 -23.03 2.20 -15.10
CA GLY A 376 -24.33 1.55 -15.34
C GLY A 376 -25.44 1.97 -14.38
N ILE A 377 -25.16 2.84 -13.39
CA ILE A 377 -26.15 3.35 -12.43
C ILE A 377 -26.24 4.88 -12.51
N ASP A 378 -25.10 5.56 -12.40
CA ASP A 378 -25.04 7.02 -12.40
C ASP A 378 -24.66 7.56 -13.79
N THR A 379 -25.30 8.67 -14.19
CA THR A 379 -24.95 9.39 -15.42
C THR A 379 -23.78 10.37 -15.24
N VAL A 380 -23.55 10.79 -13.99
CA VAL A 380 -22.51 11.74 -13.57
C VAL A 380 -22.01 11.34 -12.19
N GLY A 381 -20.70 11.43 -11.96
CA GLY A 381 -20.08 11.35 -10.64
C GLY A 381 -19.81 12.75 -10.09
N TYR A 382 -20.18 12.99 -8.84
CA TYR A 382 -20.00 14.31 -8.20
C TYR A 382 -18.78 14.31 -7.29
N VAL A 383 -17.94 15.33 -7.39
CA VAL A 383 -16.73 15.49 -6.58
C VAL A 383 -16.78 16.84 -5.87
N TYR A 384 -16.67 16.83 -4.55
CA TYR A 384 -16.69 18.00 -3.68
C TYR A 384 -15.38 18.13 -2.92
N ALA A 385 -14.92 19.35 -2.67
CA ALA A 385 -13.81 19.60 -1.76
C ALA A 385 -14.12 20.80 -0.85
N LEU A 386 -13.93 20.62 0.46
CA LEU A 386 -13.98 21.74 1.40
C LEU A 386 -12.76 22.63 1.16
N VAL A 387 -12.99 23.93 0.99
CA VAL A 387 -11.92 24.92 0.78
C VAL A 387 -12.09 26.11 1.71
N GLU A 388 -10.96 26.60 2.22
CA GLU A 388 -10.93 27.86 2.96
C GLU A 388 -10.67 29.03 2.00
N ASN A 389 -11.21 30.21 2.32
CA ASN A 389 -11.10 31.41 1.49
C ASN A 389 -9.66 31.94 1.32
N THR A 390 -8.72 31.41 2.09
CA THR A 390 -7.28 31.77 2.04
C THR A 390 -6.50 30.94 1.03
N GLN A 391 -7.08 29.87 0.48
CA GLN A 391 -6.39 28.96 -0.42
C GLN A 391 -6.24 29.51 -1.84
N ASP A 392 -5.25 28.98 -2.55
CA ASP A 392 -4.86 29.43 -3.88
C ASP A 392 -5.69 28.70 -4.95
N LEU A 393 -6.72 29.37 -5.46
CA LEU A 393 -7.64 28.79 -6.45
C LEU A 393 -6.94 28.46 -7.78
N ASP A 394 -5.87 29.17 -8.16
CA ASP A 394 -5.13 28.88 -9.40
C ASP A 394 -4.36 27.56 -9.26
N LYS A 395 -3.73 27.33 -8.11
CA LYS A 395 -3.10 26.02 -7.82
C LYS A 395 -4.14 24.91 -7.75
N ILE A 396 -5.28 25.15 -7.13
CA ILE A 396 -6.38 24.17 -7.09
C ILE A 396 -6.84 23.83 -8.51
N ARG A 397 -6.98 24.82 -9.38
CA ARG A 397 -7.32 24.60 -10.80
C ARG A 397 -6.30 23.72 -11.50
N GLU A 398 -5.01 23.93 -11.27
CA GLU A 398 -3.91 23.20 -11.91
C GLU A 398 -4.03 21.68 -11.74
N PHE A 399 -4.19 21.20 -10.50
CA PHE A 399 -4.23 19.76 -10.23
C PHE A 399 -5.62 19.11 -10.33
N THR A 400 -6.70 19.90 -10.38
CA THR A 400 -8.08 19.36 -10.48
C THR A 400 -8.59 19.24 -11.92
N THR A 401 -7.92 19.86 -12.90
CA THR A 401 -8.38 19.88 -14.30
C THR A 401 -8.15 18.56 -15.03
N ALA A 402 -6.93 18.01 -14.96
CA ALA A 402 -6.57 16.77 -15.63
C ALA A 402 -5.43 16.06 -14.92
N ASP A 403 -5.42 14.72 -15.00
CA ASP A 403 -4.29 13.94 -14.50
C ASP A 403 -3.14 13.97 -15.51
N MET A 404 -2.11 14.77 -15.18
CA MET A 404 -1.02 15.11 -16.08
C MET A 404 0.34 14.61 -15.58
N GLU A 405 0.39 13.78 -14.53
CA GLU A 405 1.66 13.32 -13.98
C GLU A 405 2.31 12.21 -14.84
N PRO A 406 3.49 12.45 -15.44
CA PRO A 406 4.21 11.40 -16.14
C PRO A 406 4.77 10.36 -15.16
N ILE A 407 5.05 9.15 -15.67
CA ILE A 407 5.90 8.19 -14.96
C ILE A 407 7.29 8.81 -14.80
N GLN A 408 7.81 8.78 -13.58
CA GLN A 408 9.15 9.18 -13.20
C GLN A 408 9.84 8.02 -12.50
N SER A 409 11.13 7.83 -12.79
CA SER A 409 11.93 6.80 -12.13
C SER A 409 12.13 7.12 -10.66
N GLN A 410 12.00 6.09 -9.82
CA GLN A 410 12.34 6.14 -8.39
C GLN A 410 13.49 5.17 -8.08
N PHE A 411 14.23 4.77 -9.11
CA PHE A 411 15.29 3.77 -9.00
C PHE A 411 16.38 4.23 -8.02
N ARG A 412 16.66 3.37 -7.03
CA ARG A 412 17.73 3.60 -6.06
C ARG A 412 18.31 2.26 -5.62
N LEU A 413 19.63 2.22 -5.43
CA LEU A 413 20.27 1.02 -4.90
C LEU A 413 20.07 0.92 -3.39
N THR A 414 19.42 -0.14 -2.94
CA THR A 414 19.38 -0.57 -1.54
C THR A 414 20.53 -1.52 -1.23
N ILE A 415 20.77 -1.84 0.05
CA ILE A 415 21.79 -2.83 0.43
C ILE A 415 21.40 -4.21 -0.11
N ASN A 416 20.14 -4.60 0.05
CA ASN A 416 19.60 -5.84 -0.50
C ASN A 416 19.83 -5.94 -2.02
N SER A 417 19.60 -4.86 -2.77
CA SER A 417 19.82 -4.83 -4.22
C SER A 417 21.28 -5.09 -4.57
N VAL A 418 22.22 -4.48 -3.83
CA VAL A 418 23.66 -4.67 -4.07
C VAL A 418 24.09 -6.10 -3.78
N VAL A 419 23.68 -6.69 -2.65
CA VAL A 419 24.09 -8.07 -2.34
C VAL A 419 23.49 -9.07 -3.31
N ASN A 420 22.23 -8.89 -3.73
CA ASN A 420 21.61 -9.76 -4.73
C ASN A 420 22.25 -9.62 -6.10
N LEU A 421 22.69 -8.42 -6.50
CA LEU A 421 23.47 -8.23 -7.73
C LEU A 421 24.78 -9.03 -7.67
N ILE A 422 25.56 -8.90 -6.59
CA ILE A 422 26.83 -9.63 -6.41
C ILE A 422 26.60 -11.14 -6.38
N ASN A 423 25.54 -11.61 -5.73
CA ASN A 423 25.27 -13.04 -5.57
C ASN A 423 24.93 -13.73 -6.88
N ASN A 424 24.27 -13.02 -7.78
CA ASN A 424 23.55 -13.62 -8.90
C ASN A 424 24.12 -13.32 -10.28
N HIS A 425 24.98 -12.31 -10.40
CA HIS A 425 25.41 -11.75 -11.66
C HIS A 425 26.92 -11.55 -11.71
N HIS A 426 27.49 -11.74 -12.90
CA HIS A 426 28.88 -11.37 -13.17
C HIS A 426 29.04 -9.84 -13.16
N PRO A 427 30.20 -9.27 -12.77
CA PRO A 427 30.42 -7.82 -12.78
C PRO A 427 30.03 -7.09 -14.06
N ASP A 428 30.21 -7.72 -15.22
CA ASP A 428 29.82 -7.15 -16.53
C ASP A 428 28.30 -7.06 -16.69
N GLU A 429 27.56 -8.07 -16.23
CA GLU A 429 26.09 -8.07 -16.23
C GLU A 429 25.55 -7.00 -15.27
N ILE A 430 26.16 -6.85 -14.09
CA ILE A 430 25.77 -5.84 -13.10
C ILE A 430 25.83 -4.44 -13.73
N ALA A 431 26.88 -4.13 -14.50
CA ALA A 431 27.01 -2.84 -15.17
C ALA A 431 25.88 -2.59 -16.19
N VAL A 432 25.43 -3.63 -16.90
CA VAL A 432 24.29 -3.54 -17.84
C VAL A 432 22.99 -3.33 -17.09
N ILE A 433 22.76 -4.10 -16.02
CA ILE A 433 21.54 -4.02 -15.18
C ILE A 433 21.39 -2.61 -14.58
N LEU A 434 22.46 -2.06 -14.02
CA LEU A 434 22.45 -0.72 -13.42
C LEU A 434 22.13 0.38 -14.43
N ARG A 435 22.46 0.20 -15.70
CA ARG A 435 22.14 1.13 -16.81
C ARG A 435 20.75 0.93 -17.40
N SER A 436 20.06 -0.15 -17.03
CA SER A 436 18.75 -0.51 -17.58
C SER A 436 17.58 0.17 -16.86
N ASN A 437 17.82 1.05 -15.89
CA ASN A 437 16.77 1.79 -15.20
C ASN A 437 16.10 2.85 -16.10
N PHE A 438 14.89 3.26 -15.73
CA PHE A 438 14.09 4.17 -16.55
C PHE A 438 14.70 5.57 -16.63
N ASP A 439 15.32 6.06 -15.55
CA ASP A 439 15.95 7.40 -15.53
C ASP A 439 17.08 7.53 -16.57
N VAL A 440 17.96 6.52 -16.65
CA VAL A 440 19.05 6.47 -17.63
C VAL A 440 18.51 6.47 -19.06
N PHE A 441 17.45 5.69 -19.32
CA PHE A 441 16.81 5.61 -20.62
C PHE A 441 16.22 6.97 -21.05
N VAL A 442 15.51 7.64 -20.14
CA VAL A 442 14.86 8.93 -20.41
C VAL A 442 15.89 10.03 -20.64
N LYS A 443 16.88 10.15 -19.76
CA LYS A 443 17.84 11.25 -19.81
C LYS A 443 18.90 11.06 -20.90
N LYS A 444 19.21 9.82 -21.30
CA LYS A 444 20.31 9.49 -22.24
C LYS A 444 21.67 10.13 -21.86
N GLN A 445 21.89 10.39 -20.56
CA GLN A 445 23.08 11.09 -20.08
C GLN A 445 24.11 10.13 -19.48
N GLU A 446 25.36 10.22 -19.94
CA GLU A 446 26.50 9.48 -19.35
C GLU A 446 26.71 9.80 -17.85
N LYS A 447 26.35 11.01 -17.40
CA LYS A 447 26.50 11.43 -16.01
C LYS A 447 25.71 10.57 -15.02
N GLU A 448 24.48 10.17 -15.37
CA GLU A 448 23.67 9.31 -14.49
C GLU A 448 24.26 7.89 -14.41
N ASN A 449 24.82 7.39 -15.51
CA ASN A 449 25.55 6.12 -15.52
C ASN A 449 26.75 6.13 -14.56
N VAL A 450 27.52 7.21 -14.56
CA VAL A 450 28.65 7.36 -13.63
C VAL A 450 28.16 7.41 -12.19
N ARG A 451 27.06 8.13 -11.93
CA ARG A 451 26.50 8.29 -10.58
C ARG A 451 26.00 6.96 -10.00
N ILE A 452 25.24 6.18 -10.76
CA ILE A 452 24.69 4.91 -10.26
C ILE A 452 25.80 3.88 -10.00
N MET A 453 26.80 3.81 -10.89
CA MET A 453 27.96 2.94 -10.72
C MET A 453 28.82 3.34 -9.51
N ALA A 454 29.01 4.64 -9.29
CA ALA A 454 29.71 5.14 -8.10
C ALA A 454 28.95 4.79 -6.81
N SER A 455 27.62 4.92 -6.83
CA SER A 455 26.76 4.51 -5.70
C SER A 455 26.89 3.02 -5.40
N PHE A 456 26.84 2.16 -6.42
CA PHE A 456 27.07 0.72 -6.28
C PHE A 456 28.44 0.43 -5.64
N LYS A 457 29.53 0.95 -6.22
CA LYS A 457 30.91 0.74 -5.72
C LYS A 457 31.09 1.21 -4.28
N ASN A 458 30.48 2.34 -3.90
CA ASN A 458 30.55 2.84 -2.52
C ASN A 458 29.85 1.89 -1.53
N ARG A 459 28.71 1.30 -1.90
CA ARG A 459 28.02 0.29 -1.08
C ARG A 459 28.80 -1.01 -1.01
N VAL A 460 29.41 -1.47 -2.10
CA VAL A 460 30.31 -2.64 -2.09
C VAL A 460 31.45 -2.43 -1.10
N ARG A 461 32.15 -1.29 -1.15
CA ARG A 461 33.22 -0.95 -0.21
C ARG A 461 32.77 -0.93 1.24
N GLN A 462 31.54 -0.47 1.51
CA GLN A 462 30.95 -0.52 2.84
C GLN A 462 30.74 -1.97 3.29
N LEU A 463 30.18 -2.81 2.42
CA LEU A 463 29.92 -4.22 2.68
C LEU A 463 31.21 -5.03 2.89
N GLU A 464 32.27 -4.72 2.14
CA GLU A 464 33.62 -5.28 2.33
C GLU A 464 34.18 -4.94 3.72
N LYS A 465 34.13 -3.66 4.11
CA LYS A 465 34.57 -3.21 5.44
C LYS A 465 33.83 -3.89 6.58
N MET A 466 32.55 -4.23 6.37
CA MET A 466 31.70 -4.90 7.36
C MET A 466 31.74 -6.44 7.26
N GLY A 467 32.54 -6.99 6.34
CA GLY A 467 32.75 -8.43 6.17
C GLY A 467 31.60 -9.18 5.47
N TYR A 468 30.72 -8.49 4.75
CA TYR A 468 29.66 -9.12 3.93
C TYR A 468 30.17 -9.53 2.55
N VAL A 469 31.20 -8.85 2.03
CA VAL A 469 31.82 -9.12 0.72
C VAL A 469 33.32 -9.37 0.92
N LYS A 470 33.87 -10.35 0.21
CA LYS A 470 35.31 -10.63 0.15
C LYS A 470 35.66 -11.12 -1.25
N ASN A 471 36.69 -10.53 -1.86
CA ASN A 471 37.15 -10.89 -3.21
C ASN A 471 35.99 -10.90 -4.23
N ASP A 472 35.19 -9.84 -4.27
CA ASP A 472 34.02 -9.69 -5.16
C ASP A 472 32.91 -10.76 -5.00
N THR A 473 32.95 -11.55 -3.92
CA THR A 473 31.94 -12.58 -3.62
C THR A 473 31.33 -12.36 -2.24
N LEU A 474 30.09 -12.84 -2.04
CA LEU A 474 29.44 -12.76 -0.73
C LEU A 474 30.05 -13.77 0.26
N THR A 475 30.32 -13.30 1.47
CA THR A 475 30.60 -14.19 2.62
C THR A 475 29.30 -14.84 3.09
N GLU A 476 29.36 -15.80 4.02
CA GLU A 476 28.13 -16.36 4.65
C GLU A 476 27.26 -15.27 5.30
N LYS A 477 27.89 -14.24 5.87
CA LYS A 477 27.22 -13.05 6.40
C LYS A 477 26.53 -12.25 5.30
N GLY A 478 27.19 -12.11 4.14
CA GLY A 478 26.64 -11.52 2.91
C GLY A 478 25.43 -12.28 2.38
N LYS A 479 25.55 -13.60 2.23
CA LYS A 479 24.48 -14.47 1.75
C LYS A 479 23.26 -14.40 2.66
N PHE A 480 23.45 -14.31 3.98
CA PHE A 480 22.34 -14.18 4.93
C PHE A 480 21.43 -12.98 4.62
N ILE A 481 22.00 -11.80 4.34
CA ILE A 481 21.22 -10.58 4.11
C ILE A 481 20.62 -10.47 2.70
N THR A 482 20.89 -11.43 1.79
CA THR A 482 20.21 -11.49 0.48
C THR A 482 18.70 -11.73 0.63
N HIS A 483 18.30 -12.39 1.72
CA HIS A 483 16.91 -12.70 2.07
C HIS A 483 16.25 -11.66 2.99
N VAL A 484 16.98 -10.63 3.40
CA VAL A 484 16.50 -9.57 4.30
C VAL A 484 16.25 -8.31 3.48
N TYR A 485 15.00 -7.81 3.50
CA TYR A 485 14.57 -6.73 2.60
C TYR A 485 14.46 -5.36 3.26
N ASP A 486 14.55 -5.30 4.60
CA ASP A 486 14.52 -4.07 5.38
C ASP A 486 15.48 -4.19 6.57
N ASN A 487 16.08 -3.07 6.98
CA ASN A 487 17.07 -3.01 8.06
C ASN A 487 18.21 -4.03 7.91
N GLU A 488 18.69 -4.27 6.68
CA GLU A 488 19.53 -5.41 6.31
C GLU A 488 20.80 -5.51 7.15
N LEU A 489 21.48 -4.37 7.36
CA LEU A 489 22.70 -4.33 8.14
C LEU A 489 22.45 -4.50 9.65
N LEU A 490 21.35 -3.97 10.20
CA LEU A 490 21.03 -4.15 11.62
C LEU A 490 20.72 -5.63 11.91
N ILE A 491 19.91 -6.25 11.05
CA ILE A 491 19.55 -7.66 11.17
C ILE A 491 20.77 -8.54 10.89
N GLY A 492 21.59 -8.22 9.88
CA GLY A 492 22.83 -8.94 9.58
C GLY A 492 23.83 -8.91 10.73
N GLU A 493 24.10 -7.75 11.33
CA GLU A 493 25.01 -7.66 12.48
C GLU A 493 24.49 -8.40 13.72
N LEU A 494 23.17 -8.42 13.92
CA LEU A 494 22.53 -9.10 15.04
C LEU A 494 22.48 -10.62 14.86
N CYS A 495 22.02 -11.07 13.70
CA CYS A 495 21.61 -12.45 13.44
C CYS A 495 22.61 -13.26 12.61
N ALA A 496 23.50 -12.63 11.83
CA ALA A 496 24.54 -13.33 11.06
C ALA A 496 25.90 -13.37 11.79
N THR A 497 25.93 -13.02 13.08
CA THR A 497 27.13 -13.06 13.93
C THR A 497 26.90 -13.89 15.20
N PRO A 498 27.96 -14.34 15.90
CA PRO A 498 27.82 -15.05 17.18
C PRO A 498 27.09 -14.25 18.28
N LEU A 499 26.87 -12.95 18.08
CA LEU A 499 26.15 -12.10 19.03
C LEU A 499 24.74 -12.64 19.35
N ARG A 500 24.05 -13.26 18.38
CA ARG A 500 22.72 -13.86 18.54
C ARG A 500 22.63 -14.87 19.70
N ILE A 501 23.74 -15.53 20.04
CA ILE A 501 23.81 -16.56 21.09
C ILE A 501 23.77 -15.91 22.49
N SER A 502 24.15 -14.63 22.60
CA SER A 502 24.14 -13.91 23.88
C SER A 502 22.74 -13.54 24.38
N PHE A 503 21.74 -13.55 23.49
CA PHE A 503 20.36 -13.21 23.81
C PHE A 503 19.54 -14.44 24.16
N SER A 504 18.69 -14.32 25.18
CA SER A 504 17.55 -15.25 25.34
C SER A 504 16.52 -15.04 24.23
N ASP A 505 15.59 -15.98 24.09
CA ASP A 505 14.53 -15.93 23.08
C ASP A 505 13.69 -14.65 23.17
N ASN A 506 13.26 -14.30 24.39
CA ASN A 506 12.48 -13.09 24.65
C ASN A 506 13.27 -11.82 24.31
N GLU A 507 14.56 -11.78 24.64
CA GLU A 507 15.38 -10.59 24.36
C GLU A 507 15.68 -10.43 22.88
N LEU A 508 15.98 -11.52 22.16
CA LEU A 508 16.18 -11.49 20.72
C LEU A 508 14.92 -10.95 20.02
N LEU A 509 13.75 -11.45 20.44
CA LEU A 509 12.46 -11.01 19.90
C LEU A 509 12.17 -9.54 20.21
N ILE A 510 12.47 -9.06 21.42
CA ILE A 510 12.34 -7.64 21.81
C ILE A 510 13.28 -6.75 20.98
N VAL A 511 14.51 -7.20 20.72
CA VAL A 511 15.47 -6.44 19.91
C VAL A 511 14.99 -6.35 18.47
N LEU A 512 14.58 -7.46 17.87
CA LEU A 512 14.02 -7.48 16.51
C LEU A 512 12.76 -6.62 16.42
N ALA A 513 11.86 -6.72 17.39
CA ALA A 513 10.71 -5.83 17.53
C ALA A 513 11.11 -4.35 17.54
N GLY A 514 12.16 -3.97 18.28
CA GLY A 514 12.64 -2.60 18.33
C GLY A 514 13.32 -2.12 17.05
N ILE A 515 13.92 -3.02 16.27
CA ILE A 515 14.46 -2.72 14.92
C ILE A 515 13.31 -2.49 13.93
N VAL A 516 12.27 -3.32 14.00
CA VAL A 516 11.10 -3.26 13.11
C VAL A 516 10.15 -2.11 13.43
N TYR A 517 10.16 -1.63 14.68
CA TYR A 517 9.22 -0.61 15.15
C TYR A 517 9.58 0.80 14.67
N GLU A 518 8.73 1.35 13.82
CA GLU A 518 8.76 2.75 13.39
C GLU A 518 8.06 3.64 14.41
N SER A 519 8.84 4.40 15.19
CA SER A 519 8.31 5.26 16.25
C SER A 519 7.63 6.51 15.70
N ARG A 520 6.38 6.78 16.09
CA ARG A 520 5.75 8.10 15.90
C ARG A 520 5.92 8.96 17.14
N ARG A 521 5.94 10.29 16.96
CA ARG A 521 6.07 11.26 18.08
C ARG A 521 4.94 11.13 19.10
N SER A 522 3.73 10.82 18.63
CA SER A 522 2.54 10.65 19.47
C SER A 522 2.47 9.30 20.19
N ASP A 523 3.33 8.35 19.87
CA ASP A 523 3.22 7.00 20.40
C ASP A 523 3.65 6.95 21.87
N TYR A 524 2.77 6.39 22.69
CA TYR A 524 2.93 6.19 24.10
C TYR A 524 2.89 4.69 24.41
N PHE A 525 3.79 4.28 25.31
CA PHE A 525 3.82 2.93 25.85
C PHE A 525 3.97 3.02 27.36
N SER A 526 3.29 2.13 28.09
CA SER A 526 3.47 1.99 29.52
C SER A 526 4.88 1.50 29.83
N ILE A 527 5.65 2.29 30.58
CA ILE A 527 7.03 1.98 30.98
C ILE A 527 7.05 1.60 32.47
N LYS A 528 6.28 0.59 32.89
CA LYS A 528 6.52 -0.01 34.21
C LYS A 528 7.80 -0.87 34.15
N ALA A 529 8.69 -0.63 35.10
CA ALA A 529 10.11 -0.91 35.00
C ALA A 529 10.48 -2.40 35.09
N THR A 530 11.05 -2.96 34.02
CA THR A 530 12.05 -4.05 34.09
C THR A 530 13.42 -3.46 33.75
N LYS A 531 13.96 -2.61 34.64
CA LYS A 531 15.27 -1.93 34.45
C LYS A 531 16.39 -2.92 34.08
N ASN A 532 16.34 -4.14 34.63
CA ASN A 532 17.38 -5.17 34.45
C ASN A 532 17.44 -5.74 33.02
N SER A 533 16.30 -5.92 32.34
CA SER A 533 16.29 -6.46 30.97
C SER A 533 16.84 -5.44 29.96
N TYR A 534 16.51 -4.16 30.13
CA TYR A 534 17.01 -3.09 29.25
C TYR A 534 18.53 -2.95 29.34
N THR A 535 19.08 -2.89 30.54
CA THR A 535 20.53 -2.72 30.73
C THR A 535 21.31 -3.90 30.15
N ARG A 536 20.83 -5.13 30.34
CA ARG A 536 21.44 -6.34 29.76
C ARG A 536 21.40 -6.32 28.22
N ILE A 537 20.25 -6.02 27.61
CA ILE A 537 20.11 -5.92 26.15
C ILE A 537 21.09 -4.89 25.57
N ILE A 538 21.13 -3.68 26.14
CA ILE A 538 22.01 -2.61 25.65
C ILE A 538 23.49 -2.98 25.82
N SER A 539 23.86 -3.65 26.91
CA SER A 539 25.21 -4.15 27.14
C SER A 539 25.63 -5.16 26.07
N ILE A 540 24.75 -6.11 25.70
CA ILE A 540 25.02 -7.05 24.61
C ILE A 540 25.16 -6.31 23.27
N LEU A 541 24.21 -5.42 22.94
CA LEU A 541 24.26 -4.65 21.69
C LEU A 541 25.53 -3.79 21.57
N SER A 542 26.07 -3.29 22.69
CA SER A 542 27.32 -2.52 22.69
C SER A 542 28.56 -3.31 22.29
N LYS A 543 28.50 -4.66 22.27
CA LYS A 543 29.59 -5.51 21.78
C LYS A 543 29.78 -5.42 20.26
N ASN A 544 28.79 -4.89 19.53
CA ASN A 544 28.88 -4.63 18.09
C ASN A 544 28.75 -3.12 17.85
N ALA A 545 29.81 -2.51 17.30
CA ALA A 545 29.91 -1.06 17.10
C ALA A 545 28.80 -0.50 16.20
N TYR A 546 28.37 -1.26 15.18
CA TYR A 546 27.30 -0.83 14.27
C TYR A 546 25.94 -0.84 14.98
N LEU A 547 25.62 -1.90 15.74
CA LEU A 547 24.38 -1.98 16.51
C LEU A 547 24.34 -0.91 17.61
N GLN A 548 25.43 -0.70 18.35
CA GLN A 548 25.54 0.30 19.40
C GLN A 548 25.15 1.71 18.92
N LYS A 549 25.56 2.05 17.69
CA LYS A 549 25.36 3.36 17.06
C LYS A 549 23.98 3.50 16.42
N ASN A 550 23.50 2.46 15.72
CA ASN A 550 22.36 2.58 14.81
C ASN A 550 21.05 2.01 15.35
N VAL A 551 21.06 1.20 16.42
CA VAL A 551 19.80 0.72 17.02
C VAL A 551 19.09 1.85 17.77
N ASN A 552 17.79 2.02 17.52
CA ASN A 552 16.95 2.96 18.25
C ASN A 552 16.69 2.47 19.69
N LYS A 553 17.48 2.95 20.64
CA LYS A 553 17.39 2.58 22.06
C LYS A 553 16.02 2.89 22.69
N LEU A 554 15.34 3.94 22.23
CA LEU A 554 14.00 4.28 22.71
C LEU A 554 12.96 3.27 22.22
N ALA A 555 13.07 2.82 20.97
CA ALA A 555 12.23 1.74 20.43
C ALA A 555 12.41 0.45 21.22
N ILE A 556 13.66 0.05 21.51
CA ILE A 556 13.95 -1.12 22.35
C ILE A 556 13.29 -0.98 23.73
N LYS A 557 13.46 0.17 24.38
CA LYS A 557 12.85 0.45 25.70
C LYS A 557 11.33 0.31 25.68
N ARG A 558 10.67 0.80 24.63
CA ARG A 558 9.21 0.70 24.43
C ARG A 558 8.78 -0.76 24.21
N MET A 559 9.51 -1.49 23.37
CA MET A 559 9.19 -2.87 23.01
C MET A 559 9.39 -3.86 24.17
N ILE A 560 10.26 -3.56 25.14
CA ILE A 560 10.42 -4.42 26.32
C ILE A 560 9.08 -4.69 26.99
N ARG A 561 8.27 -3.68 27.32
CA ARG A 561 6.97 -3.96 27.97
C ARG A 561 5.96 -4.48 26.96
N PHE A 562 5.83 -3.80 25.83
CA PHE A 562 4.79 -4.07 24.84
C PHE A 562 4.84 -5.53 24.34
N VAL A 563 6.01 -5.97 23.89
CA VAL A 563 6.20 -7.35 23.40
C VAL A 563 6.19 -8.34 24.56
N SER A 564 6.69 -7.97 25.75
CA SER A 564 6.64 -8.87 26.91
C SER A 564 5.22 -9.30 27.27
N VAL A 565 4.23 -8.39 27.23
CA VAL A 565 2.82 -8.73 27.49
C VAL A 565 2.36 -9.87 26.58
N TRP A 566 2.69 -9.78 25.30
CA TRP A 566 2.27 -10.77 24.32
C TRP A 566 3.00 -12.11 24.46
N ILE A 567 4.32 -12.10 24.64
CA ILE A 567 5.11 -13.34 24.69
C ILE A 567 4.94 -14.11 26.00
N THR A 568 4.46 -13.46 27.07
CA THR A 568 4.14 -14.13 28.35
C THR A 568 2.69 -14.63 28.42
N GLY A 569 1.95 -14.63 27.31
CA GLY A 569 0.59 -15.17 27.24
C GLY A 569 -0.52 -14.18 27.57
N GLY A 570 -0.25 -12.88 27.66
CA GLY A 570 -1.26 -11.85 27.92
C GLY A 570 -2.33 -11.75 26.83
N THR A 571 -3.46 -11.10 27.14
CA THR A 571 -4.56 -10.91 26.17
C THR A 571 -4.30 -9.74 25.22
N PHE A 572 -5.11 -9.63 24.17
CA PHE A 572 -5.01 -8.52 23.23
C PHE A 572 -5.41 -7.19 23.87
N GLU A 573 -6.38 -7.20 24.79
CA GLU A 573 -6.78 -6.04 25.58
C GLU A 573 -5.63 -5.55 26.48
N GLU A 574 -4.96 -6.45 27.21
CA GLU A 574 -3.80 -6.10 28.04
C GLU A 574 -2.66 -5.48 27.21
N LEU A 575 -2.49 -5.97 25.98
CA LEU A 575 -1.53 -5.44 25.03
C LEU A 575 -1.92 -4.03 24.57
N LEU A 576 -3.19 -3.81 24.24
CA LEU A 576 -3.72 -2.49 23.87
C LEU A 576 -3.56 -1.49 25.02
N GLU A 577 -3.92 -1.87 26.25
CA GLU A 577 -3.76 -1.03 27.46
C GLU A 577 -2.31 -0.63 27.73
N SER A 578 -1.35 -1.39 27.20
CA SER A 578 0.08 -1.08 27.35
C SER A 578 0.59 -0.01 26.37
N SER A 579 -0.25 0.49 25.45
CA SER A 579 0.11 1.54 24.49
C SER A 579 -1.09 2.42 24.11
N ASN A 580 -0.87 3.42 23.25
CA ASN A 580 -1.96 4.13 22.56
C ASN A 580 -2.09 3.72 21.08
N LEU A 581 -1.52 2.57 20.70
CA LEU A 581 -1.64 2.06 19.35
C LEU A 581 -3.08 1.58 19.10
N LEU A 582 -3.56 1.81 17.88
CA LEU A 582 -4.86 1.29 17.41
C LEU A 582 -4.75 -0.21 17.12
N GLU A 583 -5.87 -0.93 17.14
CA GLU A 583 -5.87 -2.39 17.04
C GLU A 583 -5.22 -2.88 15.73
N GLY A 584 -5.51 -2.22 14.62
CA GLY A 584 -4.91 -2.52 13.32
C GLY A 584 -3.41 -2.19 13.23
N ASP A 585 -2.93 -1.21 13.99
CA ASP A 585 -1.49 -0.88 14.05
C ASP A 585 -0.74 -1.97 14.85
N VAL A 586 -1.32 -2.50 15.93
CA VAL A 586 -0.76 -3.61 16.71
C VAL A 586 -0.65 -4.88 15.87
N ILE A 587 -1.72 -5.28 15.18
CA ILE A 587 -1.72 -6.46 14.30
C ILE A 587 -0.67 -6.30 13.20
N ARG A 588 -0.62 -5.12 12.56
CA ARG A 588 0.37 -4.83 11.51
C ARG A 588 1.81 -4.94 12.02
N PHE A 589 2.07 -4.42 13.23
CA PHE A 589 3.37 -4.49 13.85
C PHE A 589 3.82 -5.95 14.04
N PHE A 590 2.98 -6.80 14.64
CA PHE A 590 3.34 -8.21 14.82
C PHE A 590 3.45 -8.97 13.49
N ARG A 591 2.60 -8.68 12.50
CA ARG A 591 2.72 -9.28 11.15
C ARG A 591 4.04 -8.91 10.47
N ARG A 592 4.50 -7.67 10.60
CA ARG A 592 5.82 -7.23 10.09
C ARG A 592 6.96 -7.91 10.85
N LEU A 593 6.85 -8.07 12.17
CA LEU A 593 7.83 -8.80 12.96
C LEU A 593 7.93 -10.27 12.55
N ILE A 594 6.78 -10.93 12.32
CA ILE A 594 6.71 -12.31 11.82
C ILE A 594 7.36 -12.43 10.43
N ASP A 595 7.08 -11.50 9.52
CA ASP A 595 7.70 -11.47 8.19
C ASP A 595 9.24 -11.34 8.29
N VAL A 596 9.74 -10.44 9.14
CA VAL A 596 11.18 -10.30 9.40
C VAL A 596 11.78 -11.58 9.99
N LEU A 597 11.10 -12.25 10.92
CA LEU A 597 11.55 -13.53 11.44
C LEU A 597 11.59 -14.60 10.34
N ARG A 598 10.62 -14.64 9.42
CA ARG A 598 10.65 -15.56 8.27
C ARG A 598 11.84 -15.27 7.35
N GLN A 599 12.15 -14.00 7.10
CA GLN A 599 13.34 -13.60 6.33
C GLN A 599 14.64 -14.06 7.01
N ILE A 600 14.76 -13.87 8.33
CA ILE A 600 15.91 -14.35 9.12
C ILE A 600 16.04 -15.87 9.04
N ARG A 601 14.92 -16.59 9.17
CA ARG A 601 14.89 -18.06 9.08
C ARG A 601 15.34 -18.55 7.71
N ASN A 602 14.89 -17.90 6.65
CA ASN A 602 15.23 -18.29 5.28
C ASN A 602 16.67 -17.90 4.90
N GLY A 603 17.22 -16.85 5.50
CA GLY A 603 18.58 -16.38 5.24
C GLY A 603 19.68 -17.16 5.97
N THR A 604 19.36 -17.91 7.03
CA THR A 604 20.38 -18.63 7.81
C THR A 604 20.67 -20.03 7.27
N ALA A 605 21.96 -20.39 7.17
CA ALA A 605 22.38 -21.77 6.92
C ALA A 605 22.45 -22.63 8.20
N ASP A 606 22.41 -22.00 9.38
CA ASP A 606 22.38 -22.66 10.69
C ASP A 606 20.94 -23.15 10.99
N GLN A 607 20.78 -24.47 10.99
CA GLN A 607 19.50 -25.16 11.19
C GLN A 607 18.95 -24.99 12.62
N ASP A 608 19.81 -25.02 13.63
CA ASP A 608 19.40 -24.82 15.02
C ASP A 608 18.85 -23.41 15.21
N PHE A 609 19.50 -22.43 14.57
CA PHE A 609 19.00 -21.06 14.57
C PHE A 609 17.69 -20.91 13.79
N ALA A 610 17.54 -21.59 12.65
CA ALA A 610 16.28 -21.60 11.89
C ALA A 610 15.11 -22.20 12.71
N GLU A 611 15.37 -23.27 13.47
CA GLU A 611 14.37 -23.87 14.36
C GLU A 611 14.02 -22.93 15.52
N ARG A 612 15.04 -22.29 16.13
CA ARG A 612 14.85 -21.27 17.17
C ARG A 612 13.94 -20.13 16.69
N ILE A 613 14.19 -19.61 15.49
CA ILE A 613 13.36 -18.56 14.89
C ILE A 613 11.93 -19.06 14.62
N SER A 614 11.77 -20.31 14.19
CA SER A 614 10.44 -20.91 13.99
C SER A 614 9.64 -20.98 15.30
N LYS A 615 10.28 -21.32 16.43
CA LYS A 615 9.66 -21.27 17.76
C LYS A 615 9.21 -19.85 18.14
N LEU A 616 10.04 -18.84 17.85
CA LEU A 616 9.69 -17.43 18.10
C LEU A 616 8.49 -16.97 17.26
N ILE A 617 8.39 -17.41 16.00
CA ILE A 617 7.23 -17.10 15.15
C ILE A 617 5.96 -17.69 15.77
N THR A 618 5.97 -18.97 16.13
CA THR A 618 4.82 -19.64 16.75
C THR A 618 4.39 -18.97 18.07
N LEU A 619 5.34 -18.45 18.85
CA LEU A 619 5.07 -17.76 20.10
C LEU A 619 4.22 -16.49 19.92
N ILE A 620 4.45 -15.73 18.84
CA ILE A 620 3.75 -14.47 18.58
C ILE A 620 2.58 -14.58 17.60
N ASP A 621 2.55 -15.62 16.76
CA ASP A 621 1.50 -15.89 15.77
C ASP A 621 0.30 -16.62 16.42
N ARG A 622 -0.42 -15.93 17.31
CA ARG A 622 -1.58 -16.47 18.03
C ARG A 622 -2.77 -15.51 18.07
N ASN A 623 -3.97 -16.03 18.37
CA ASN A 623 -5.21 -15.28 18.61
C ASN A 623 -5.47 -14.18 17.56
N GLU A 624 -5.76 -12.93 17.97
CA GLU A 624 -6.11 -11.79 17.11
C GLU A 624 -4.98 -11.37 16.18
N VAL A 625 -3.74 -11.63 16.59
CA VAL A 625 -2.60 -11.40 15.73
C VAL A 625 -2.66 -12.39 14.57
N ARG A 626 -3.03 -13.66 14.80
CA ARG A 626 -3.21 -14.70 13.77
C ARG A 626 -4.36 -14.33 12.84
N VAL A 627 -4.01 -13.97 11.61
CA VAL A 627 -4.99 -13.66 10.58
C VAL A 627 -5.23 -14.93 9.78
N ASP A 628 -6.27 -15.68 10.15
CA ASP A 628 -6.79 -16.77 9.32
C ASP A 628 -7.61 -16.14 8.17
N PHE A 629 -7.25 -16.43 6.92
CA PHE A 629 -7.87 -15.90 5.70
C PHE A 629 -8.81 -16.90 5.04
#